data_AF-A0A841H341-F1
#
_entry.id   AF-A0A841H341-F1
#
_cell.length_a   1.000
_cell.length_b   1.000
_cell.length_c   1.000
_cell.angle_alpha   90.00
_cell.angle_beta   90.00
_cell.angle_gamma   90.00
#
_symmetry.space_group_name_H-M   'P 1'
#
loop_
_entity.id
_entity.type
_entity.pdbx_description
1 polymer ?
#
loop_
_entity_poly.entity_id
_entity_poly.type
_entity_poly.pdbx_seq_one_letter_code
_entity_poly.pdbx_strand_id
1 'polypeptide(L)'
;MPLSAPAPSAAPLPRRGAVAGRVALFWGGYMVILRAGGIAQGMVPPPLRSLVWGTVSAAGVLGLTLVFLRREGRGADSVGVRPGRGGAGRMAAGAVIGAGLYAAQLGLSAALAGPIRLEPAGGAGGNAAVLAAATYLALACMEELGFRGYPLRSLHARFGLWPAQAAVALAFGLSHLAFGWPLTAILTGVVPGALLFGMAAVASRGLALPIGLHAAWNLADWAVGRKDTAGLWTLVVDEGLRGRMQAVGAFSYLAVLGLATAGFWAWHRRGGGPGDAAVAPAPG
;
A
#
# COMPACT_ATOMS: atom_id res chain seq x y z
N MET A 1 38.79 36.18 -3.81
CA MET A 1 37.76 35.20 -4.23
C MET A 1 38.17 33.83 -3.71
N PRO A 2 37.47 33.22 -2.74
CA PRO A 2 37.72 31.81 -2.45
C PRO A 2 37.10 30.98 -3.57
N LEU A 3 37.91 30.13 -4.21
CA LEU A 3 37.47 29.13 -5.17
C LEU A 3 36.54 28.15 -4.44
N SER A 4 35.25 28.18 -4.77
CA SER A 4 34.27 27.21 -4.29
C SER A 4 34.75 25.80 -4.65
N ALA A 5 34.91 24.95 -3.64
CA ALA A 5 35.25 23.55 -3.85
C ALA A 5 34.21 22.88 -4.77
N PRO A 6 34.62 22.02 -5.73
CA PRO A 6 33.69 21.29 -6.56
C PRO A 6 32.79 20.42 -5.67
N ALA A 7 31.48 20.42 -5.97
CA ALA A 7 30.51 19.60 -5.25
C ALA A 7 30.94 18.12 -5.29
N PRO A 8 30.83 17.38 -4.17
CA PRO A 8 31.23 15.98 -4.14
C PRO A 8 30.46 15.19 -5.20
N SER A 9 31.20 14.49 -6.07
CA SER A 9 30.66 13.54 -7.03
C SER A 9 29.75 12.55 -6.30
N ALA A 10 28.48 12.48 -6.71
CA ALA A 10 27.54 11.52 -6.15
C ALA A 10 28.09 10.10 -6.37
N ALA A 11 28.23 9.33 -5.29
CA ALA A 11 28.75 7.97 -5.38
C ALA A 11 27.94 7.14 -6.41
N PRO A 12 28.60 6.37 -7.28
CA PRO A 12 27.93 5.62 -8.32
C PRO A 12 26.94 4.61 -7.73
N LEU A 13 25.76 4.50 -8.37
CA LEU A 13 24.72 3.56 -7.93
C LEU A 13 25.24 2.11 -7.95
N PRO A 14 24.83 1.27 -6.98
CA PRO A 14 25.22 -0.13 -6.94
C PRO A 14 24.85 -0.90 -8.22
N ARG A 15 25.60 -1.97 -8.52
CA ARG A 15 25.32 -2.88 -9.66
C ARG A 15 23.87 -3.38 -9.61
N ARG A 16 23.24 -3.56 -10.78
CA ARG A 16 21.82 -3.97 -10.91
C ARG A 16 21.51 -5.24 -10.10
N GLY A 17 22.34 -6.28 -10.25
CA GLY A 17 22.18 -7.54 -9.50
C GLY A 17 22.29 -7.38 -7.98
N ALA A 18 23.14 -6.47 -7.50
CA ALA A 18 23.27 -6.21 -6.06
C ALA A 18 22.04 -5.51 -5.46
N VAL A 19 21.36 -4.64 -6.22
CA VAL A 19 20.10 -4.03 -5.79
C VAL A 19 18.99 -5.07 -5.78
N ALA A 20 18.84 -5.83 -6.87
CA ALA A 20 17.82 -6.88 -6.97
C ALA A 20 17.98 -7.94 -5.86
N GLY A 21 19.21 -8.41 -5.61
CA GLY A 21 19.49 -9.39 -4.56
C GLY A 21 19.17 -8.88 -3.16
N ARG A 22 19.47 -7.61 -2.84
CA ARG A 22 19.10 -7.02 -1.54
C ARG A 22 17.60 -6.86 -1.38
N VAL A 23 16.89 -6.46 -2.43
CA VAL A 23 15.43 -6.36 -2.38
C VAL A 23 14.78 -7.73 -2.22
N ALA A 24 15.28 -8.76 -2.91
CA ALA A 24 14.83 -10.14 -2.72
C ALA A 24 15.09 -10.63 -1.28
N LEU A 25 16.28 -10.36 -0.73
CA LEU A 25 16.60 -10.68 0.67
C LEU A 25 15.68 -9.94 1.65
N PHE A 26 15.37 -8.67 1.38
CA PHE A 26 14.43 -7.90 2.18
C PHE A 26 13.04 -8.53 2.18
N TRP A 27 12.52 -8.94 1.02
CA TRP A 27 11.23 -9.65 0.94
C TRP A 27 11.25 -11.02 1.62
N GLY A 28 12.38 -11.74 1.57
CA GLY A 28 12.57 -12.95 2.36
C GLY A 28 12.46 -12.67 3.87
N GLY A 29 13.15 -11.63 4.36
CA GLY A 29 13.04 -11.18 5.75
C GLY A 29 11.62 -10.73 6.12
N TYR A 30 10.93 -10.02 5.22
CA TYR A 30 9.52 -9.63 5.38
C TYR A 30 8.62 -10.87 5.57
N MET A 31 8.79 -11.93 4.77
CA MET A 31 8.05 -13.19 4.94
C MET A 31 8.31 -13.85 6.30
N VAL A 32 9.58 -13.88 6.76
CA VAL A 32 9.92 -14.41 8.09
C VAL A 32 9.22 -13.60 9.19
N ILE A 33 9.21 -12.27 9.08
CA ILE A 33 8.54 -11.39 10.06
C ILE A 33 7.04 -11.62 10.09
N LEU A 34 6.38 -11.78 8.94
CA LEU A 34 4.93 -12.08 8.91
C LEU A 34 4.60 -13.42 9.58
N ARG A 35 5.41 -14.46 9.33
CA ARG A 35 5.22 -15.78 9.94
C ARG A 35 5.45 -15.73 11.45
N ALA A 36 6.49 -15.02 11.91
CA ALA A 36 6.74 -14.80 13.32
C ALA A 36 5.62 -14.00 14.01
N GLY A 37 5.12 -12.94 13.36
CA GLY A 37 3.93 -12.20 13.83
C GLY A 37 2.70 -13.11 13.92
N GLY A 38 2.59 -14.10 13.03
CA GLY A 38 1.55 -15.12 13.04
C GLY A 38 1.50 -15.94 14.33
N ILE A 39 2.64 -16.12 15.01
CA ILE A 39 2.73 -16.76 16.33
C ILE A 39 2.16 -15.82 17.40
N ALA A 40 2.52 -14.54 17.36
CA ALA A 40 2.06 -13.55 18.35
C ALA A 40 0.54 -13.35 18.34
N GLN A 41 -0.11 -13.38 17.17
CA GLN A 41 -1.58 -13.31 17.13
C GLN A 41 -2.25 -14.55 17.76
N GLY A 42 -1.59 -15.70 17.80
CA GLY A 42 -2.11 -16.90 18.47
C GLY A 42 -2.22 -16.75 19.99
N MET A 43 -1.54 -15.75 20.56
CA MET A 43 -1.49 -15.49 22.01
C MET A 43 -2.57 -14.52 22.49
N VAL A 44 -3.40 -13.98 21.59
CA VAL A 44 -4.42 -12.97 21.94
C VAL A 44 -5.83 -13.41 21.52
N PRO A 45 -6.89 -12.84 22.16
CA PRO A 45 -8.28 -13.13 21.79
C PRO A 45 -8.58 -12.83 20.31
N PRO A 46 -9.53 -13.56 19.68
CA PRO A 46 -9.85 -13.42 18.26
C PRO A 46 -10.02 -11.98 17.74
N PRO A 47 -10.71 -11.05 18.44
CA PRO A 47 -10.87 -9.68 17.95
C PRO A 47 -9.56 -8.90 17.81
N LEU A 48 -8.53 -9.25 18.57
CA LEU A 48 -7.25 -8.53 18.60
C LEU A 48 -6.18 -9.15 17.68
N ARG A 49 -6.43 -10.33 17.12
CA ARG A 49 -5.43 -11.10 16.36
C ARG A 49 -4.83 -10.32 15.21
N SER A 50 -5.67 -9.78 14.33
CA SER A 50 -5.24 -9.02 13.15
C SER A 50 -4.54 -7.71 13.52
N LEU A 51 -4.99 -7.03 14.58
CA LEU A 51 -4.33 -5.84 15.08
C LEU A 51 -2.92 -6.16 15.60
N VAL A 52 -2.77 -7.21 16.41
CA VAL A 52 -1.49 -7.64 16.97
C VAL A 52 -0.56 -8.12 15.86
N TRP A 53 -1.06 -8.92 14.93
CA TRP A 53 -0.29 -9.37 13.77
C TRP A 53 0.24 -8.17 12.96
N GLY A 54 -0.64 -7.27 12.54
CA GLY A 54 -0.26 -6.08 11.78
C GLY A 54 0.71 -5.19 12.54
N THR A 55 0.51 -4.99 13.84
CA THR A 55 1.36 -4.11 14.66
C THR A 55 2.76 -4.68 14.85
N VAL A 56 2.86 -5.96 15.27
CA VAL A 56 4.15 -6.64 15.48
C VAL A 56 4.90 -6.76 14.17
N SER A 57 4.23 -7.12 13.08
CA SER A 57 4.86 -7.22 11.78
C SER A 57 5.27 -5.85 11.23
N ALA A 58 4.46 -4.80 11.36
CA ALA A 58 4.86 -3.45 10.97
C ALA A 58 6.12 -2.98 11.73
N ALA A 59 6.19 -3.22 13.04
CA ALA A 59 7.36 -2.90 13.85
C ALA A 59 8.59 -3.70 13.41
N GLY A 60 8.43 -5.00 13.16
CA GLY A 60 9.51 -5.86 12.65
C GLY A 60 10.02 -5.40 11.28
N VAL A 61 9.13 -5.04 10.36
CA VAL A 61 9.47 -4.58 9.00
C VAL A 61 10.11 -3.19 9.04
N LEU A 62 9.68 -2.31 9.95
CA LEU A 62 10.38 -1.07 10.22
C LEU A 62 11.81 -1.34 10.70
N GLY A 63 12.00 -2.25 11.67
CA GLY A 63 13.32 -2.68 12.12
C GLY A 63 14.19 -3.23 10.99
N LEU A 64 13.65 -4.12 10.16
CA LEU A 64 14.32 -4.67 8.99
C LEU A 64 14.75 -3.55 8.02
N THR A 65 13.85 -2.60 7.76
CA THR A 65 14.13 -1.42 6.93
C THR A 65 15.30 -0.62 7.48
N LEU A 66 15.30 -0.32 8.77
CA LEU A 66 16.38 0.42 9.42
C LEU A 66 17.72 -0.33 9.36
N VAL A 67 17.73 -1.66 9.50
CA VAL A 67 18.93 -2.49 9.36
C VAL A 67 19.52 -2.39 7.95
N PHE A 68 18.70 -2.52 6.92
CA PHE A 68 19.15 -2.41 5.52
C PHE A 68 19.67 -1.01 5.22
N LEU A 69 18.95 0.03 5.65
CA LEU A 69 19.39 1.41 5.49
C LEU A 69 20.74 1.68 6.18
N ARG A 70 20.91 1.20 7.42
CA ARG A 70 22.16 1.36 8.17
C ARG A 70 23.34 0.66 7.48
N ARG A 71 23.13 -0.55 6.95
CA ARG A 71 24.16 -1.28 6.17
C ARG A 71 24.53 -0.59 4.85
N GLU A 72 23.63 0.23 4.33
CA GLU A 72 23.83 0.99 3.08
C GLU A 72 24.29 2.43 3.31
N GLY A 73 24.43 2.87 4.57
CA GLY A 73 24.72 4.27 4.89
C GLY A 73 23.63 5.25 4.46
N ARG A 74 22.38 4.78 4.30
CA ARG A 74 21.24 5.60 3.84
C ARG A 74 20.40 6.10 5.01
N GLY A 75 19.88 7.32 4.89
CA GLY A 75 18.90 7.87 5.84
C GLY A 75 17.48 7.35 5.62
N ALA A 76 16.65 7.37 6.65
CA ALA A 76 15.22 6.99 6.60
C ALA A 76 14.39 7.84 5.62
N ASP A 77 14.84 9.06 5.33
CA ASP A 77 14.26 9.94 4.32
C ASP A 77 14.33 9.35 2.90
N SER A 78 15.37 8.57 2.61
CA SER A 78 15.58 7.97 1.28
C SER A 78 14.52 6.93 0.90
N VAL A 79 13.73 6.47 1.88
CA VAL A 79 12.66 5.49 1.68
C VAL A 79 11.29 5.98 2.18
N GLY A 80 11.19 7.26 2.57
CA GLY A 80 9.92 7.86 2.98
C GLY A 80 9.37 7.40 4.33
N VAL A 81 10.24 6.84 5.19
CA VAL A 81 9.87 6.29 6.52
C VAL A 81 9.95 7.35 7.63
N ARG A 82 10.74 8.42 7.43
CA ARG A 82 10.86 9.46 8.46
C ARG A 82 9.53 10.22 8.61
N PRO A 83 9.00 10.36 9.84
CA PRO A 83 7.89 11.27 10.10
C PRO A 83 8.31 12.71 9.79
N GLY A 84 7.76 13.28 8.72
CA GLY A 84 8.01 14.67 8.31
C GLY A 84 6.94 15.63 8.82
N ARG A 85 7.25 16.94 8.80
CA ARG A 85 6.23 17.99 8.95
C ARG A 85 5.14 17.79 7.89
N GLY A 86 3.88 17.77 8.32
CA GLY A 86 2.71 17.49 7.47
C GLY A 86 2.47 16.00 7.18
N GLY A 87 3.18 15.06 7.80
CA GLY A 87 2.93 13.62 7.67
C GLY A 87 1.49 13.23 8.01
N ALA A 88 0.97 13.72 9.14
CA ALA A 88 -0.42 13.51 9.54
C ALA A 88 -1.42 14.07 8.51
N GLY A 89 -1.15 15.27 7.97
CA GLY A 89 -1.98 15.85 6.91
C GLY A 89 -1.99 15.05 5.62
N ARG A 90 -0.82 14.53 5.19
CA ARG A 90 -0.73 13.62 4.02
C ARG A 90 -1.45 12.31 4.25
N MET A 91 -1.37 11.75 5.47
CA MET A 91 -2.08 10.54 5.84
C MET A 91 -3.60 10.78 5.86
N ALA A 92 -4.07 11.88 6.43
CA ALA A 92 -5.48 12.27 6.41
C ALA A 92 -5.98 12.48 4.97
N ALA A 93 -5.21 13.18 4.12
CA ALA A 93 -5.52 13.34 2.71
C ALA A 93 -5.59 11.98 1.99
N GLY A 94 -4.64 11.09 2.25
CA GLY A 94 -4.68 9.71 1.79
C GLY A 94 -5.97 9.00 2.21
N ALA A 95 -6.35 9.10 3.48
CA ALA A 95 -7.57 8.48 4.00
C ALA A 95 -8.84 9.01 3.33
N VAL A 96 -8.95 10.33 3.13
CA VAL A 96 -10.06 10.95 2.38
C VAL A 96 -10.10 10.43 0.95
N ILE A 97 -8.96 10.34 0.27
CA ILE A 97 -8.88 9.77 -1.09
C ILE A 97 -9.31 8.30 -1.07
N GLY A 98 -8.80 7.48 -0.14
CA GLY A 98 -9.11 6.06 -0.04
C GLY A 98 -10.61 5.80 0.17
N ALA A 99 -11.22 6.50 1.13
CA ALA A 99 -12.66 6.44 1.37
C ALA A 99 -13.47 6.92 0.15
N GLY A 100 -13.03 8.01 -0.49
CA GLY A 100 -13.66 8.54 -1.69
C GLY A 100 -13.59 7.59 -2.89
N LEU A 101 -12.44 6.93 -3.11
CA LEU A 101 -12.28 5.92 -4.16
C LEU A 101 -13.17 4.70 -3.90
N TYR A 102 -13.28 4.26 -2.64
CA TYR A 102 -14.18 3.17 -2.29
C TYR A 102 -15.65 3.54 -2.53
N ALA A 103 -16.06 4.73 -2.09
CA ALA A 103 -17.39 5.26 -2.36
C ALA A 103 -17.68 5.39 -3.87
N ALA A 104 -16.69 5.85 -4.66
CA ALA A 104 -16.80 5.90 -6.12
C ALA A 104 -16.94 4.51 -6.75
N GLN A 105 -16.23 3.50 -6.25
CA GLN A 105 -16.35 2.12 -6.70
C GLN A 105 -17.75 1.55 -6.40
N LEU A 106 -18.28 1.77 -5.20
CA LEU A 106 -19.65 1.38 -4.86
C LEU A 106 -20.69 2.13 -5.70
N GLY A 107 -20.54 3.44 -5.86
CA GLY A 107 -21.46 4.27 -6.65
C GLY A 107 -21.47 3.87 -8.13
N LEU A 108 -20.30 3.62 -8.72
CA LEU A 108 -20.19 3.14 -10.09
C LEU A 108 -20.81 1.74 -10.24
N SER A 109 -20.62 0.87 -9.24
CA SER A 109 -21.24 -0.46 -9.24
C SER A 109 -22.76 -0.35 -9.20
N ALA A 110 -23.29 0.52 -8.33
CA ALA A 110 -24.73 0.76 -8.23
C ALA A 110 -25.32 1.36 -9.52
N ALA A 111 -24.62 2.32 -10.14
CA ALA A 111 -25.06 2.96 -11.38
C ALA A 111 -25.12 1.97 -12.56
N LEU A 112 -24.20 1.01 -12.63
CA LEU A 112 -24.07 0.09 -13.75
C LEU A 112 -24.80 -1.25 -13.57
N ALA A 113 -25.01 -1.71 -12.33
CA ALA A 113 -25.62 -3.01 -12.03
C ALA A 113 -26.99 -2.93 -11.35
N GLY A 114 -27.38 -1.76 -10.82
CA GLY A 114 -28.63 -1.58 -10.07
C GLY A 114 -28.39 -1.23 -8.59
N PRO A 115 -29.46 -0.92 -7.84
CA PRO A 115 -29.34 -0.35 -6.51
C PRO A 115 -28.60 -1.27 -5.53
N ILE A 116 -27.79 -0.66 -4.68
CA ILE A 116 -27.13 -1.29 -3.53
C ILE A 116 -27.79 -0.74 -2.27
N ARG A 117 -28.31 -1.61 -1.41
CA ARG A 117 -28.83 -1.22 -0.09
C ARG A 117 -27.76 -1.45 0.97
N LEU A 118 -27.66 -0.51 1.90
CA LEU A 118 -26.84 -0.66 3.11
C LEU A 118 -27.78 -0.77 4.29
N GLU A 119 -27.83 -1.95 4.89
CA GLU A 119 -28.66 -2.21 6.07
C GLU A 119 -27.77 -2.22 7.31
N PRO A 120 -28.18 -1.60 8.45
CA PRO A 120 -27.39 -1.66 9.67
C PRO A 120 -27.12 -3.10 10.08
N ALA A 121 -25.85 -3.48 10.18
CA ALA A 121 -25.46 -4.76 10.71
C ALA A 121 -25.57 -4.65 12.24
N GLY A 122 -26.62 -5.19 12.85
CA GLY A 122 -26.96 -5.05 14.27
C GLY A 122 -25.93 -5.58 15.30
N GLY A 123 -24.63 -5.67 14.95
CA GLY A 123 -23.55 -6.20 15.77
C GLY A 123 -22.26 -5.36 15.86
N ALA A 124 -22.06 -4.32 15.05
CA ALA A 124 -20.85 -3.48 15.14
C ALA A 124 -21.14 -2.14 15.84
N GLY A 125 -20.75 -2.03 17.11
CA GLY A 125 -20.78 -0.77 17.86
C GLY A 125 -19.55 0.12 17.62
N GLY A 126 -19.52 1.31 18.22
CA GLY A 126 -18.39 2.26 18.08
C GLY A 126 -17.01 1.68 18.43
N ASN A 127 -16.94 0.79 19.42
CA ASN A 127 -15.69 0.09 19.77
C ASN A 127 -15.17 -0.81 18.63
N ALA A 128 -16.07 -1.45 17.88
CA ALA A 128 -15.68 -2.26 16.72
C ALA A 128 -15.09 -1.38 15.61
N ALA A 129 -15.66 -0.19 15.37
CA ALA A 129 -15.13 0.76 14.40
C ALA A 129 -13.73 1.27 14.77
N VAL A 130 -13.49 1.58 16.04
CA VAL A 130 -12.17 2.00 16.53
C VAL A 130 -11.16 0.87 16.38
N LEU A 131 -11.53 -0.36 16.76
CA LEU A 131 -10.68 -1.54 16.62
C LEU A 131 -10.36 -1.83 15.15
N ALA A 132 -11.36 -1.76 14.26
CA ALA A 132 -11.18 -1.94 12.82
C ALA A 132 -10.25 -0.88 12.23
N ALA A 133 -10.43 0.39 12.59
CA ALA A 133 -9.57 1.48 12.14
C ALA A 133 -8.12 1.27 12.57
N ALA A 134 -7.88 0.89 13.83
CA ALA A 134 -6.54 0.56 14.33
C ALA A 134 -5.94 -0.64 13.57
N THR A 135 -6.75 -1.68 13.33
CA THR A 135 -6.34 -2.90 12.64
C THR A 135 -5.90 -2.60 11.21
N TYR A 136 -6.73 -1.92 10.42
CA TYR A 136 -6.40 -1.64 9.03
C TYR A 136 -5.29 -0.61 8.88
N LEU A 137 -5.12 0.30 9.85
CA LEU A 137 -3.93 1.16 9.90
C LEU A 137 -2.65 0.34 10.13
N ALA A 138 -2.66 -0.59 11.08
CA ALA A 138 -1.51 -1.44 11.37
C ALA A 138 -1.14 -2.35 10.18
N LEU A 139 -2.14 -2.96 9.54
CA LEU A 139 -1.93 -3.77 8.33
C LEU A 139 -1.42 -2.94 7.15
N ALA A 140 -1.98 -1.74 6.92
CA ALA A 140 -1.49 -0.84 5.89
C ALA A 140 -0.03 -0.42 6.17
N CYS A 141 0.33 -0.08 7.41
CA CYS A 141 1.72 0.21 7.77
C CYS A 141 2.65 -0.96 7.44
N MET A 142 2.29 -2.18 7.83
CA MET A 142 3.06 -3.39 7.58
C MET A 142 3.35 -3.58 6.08
N GLU A 143 2.32 -3.47 5.24
CA GLU A 143 2.44 -3.69 3.80
C GLU A 143 3.13 -2.52 3.08
N GLU A 144 2.78 -1.28 3.39
CA GLU A 144 3.39 -0.11 2.74
C GLU A 144 4.88 0.01 3.08
N LEU A 145 5.28 -0.31 4.32
CA LEU A 145 6.71 -0.42 4.69
C LEU A 145 7.39 -1.55 3.92
N GLY A 146 6.73 -2.72 3.85
CA GLY A 146 7.26 -3.94 3.23
C GLY A 146 7.45 -3.87 1.72
N PHE A 147 6.74 -2.98 1.03
CA PHE A 147 6.73 -2.94 -0.44
C PHE A 147 7.07 -1.57 -1.02
N ARG A 148 6.57 -0.47 -0.43
CA ARG A 148 6.70 0.89 -1.00
C ARG A 148 7.84 1.69 -0.37
N GLY A 149 8.27 1.29 0.81
CA GLY A 149 9.44 1.83 1.50
C GLY A 149 10.74 1.40 0.82
N TYR A 150 11.47 0.48 1.43
CA TYR A 150 12.79 0.08 0.93
C TYR A 150 12.75 -0.55 -0.49
N PRO A 151 11.86 -1.51 -0.82
CA PRO A 151 11.90 -2.19 -2.11
C PRO A 151 11.62 -1.29 -3.30
N LEU A 152 10.44 -0.64 -3.34
CA LEU A 152 10.05 0.23 -4.45
C LEU A 152 11.08 1.35 -4.67
N ARG A 153 11.59 1.97 -3.60
CA ARG A 153 12.56 3.08 -3.70
C ARG A 153 13.90 2.60 -4.25
N SER A 154 14.38 1.45 -3.79
CA SER A 154 15.66 0.88 -4.23
C SER A 154 15.57 0.40 -5.68
N LEU A 155 14.46 -0.23 -6.07
CA LEU A 155 14.23 -0.64 -7.45
C LEU A 155 14.03 0.56 -8.37
N HIS A 156 13.22 1.54 -7.97
CA HIS A 156 12.96 2.74 -8.78
C HIS A 156 14.26 3.50 -9.07
N ALA A 157 15.09 3.71 -8.04
CA ALA A 157 16.38 4.40 -8.21
C ALA A 157 17.32 3.71 -9.22
N ARG A 158 17.21 2.38 -9.39
CA ARG A 158 18.13 1.62 -10.26
C ARG A 158 17.56 1.23 -11.62
N PHE A 159 16.26 0.95 -11.69
CA PHE A 159 15.59 0.36 -12.85
C PHE A 159 14.53 1.28 -13.45
N GLY A 160 14.24 2.42 -12.82
CA GLY A 160 13.15 3.30 -13.24
C GLY A 160 11.79 2.87 -12.71
N LEU A 161 10.78 3.72 -12.92
CA LEU A 161 9.47 3.61 -12.30
C LEU A 161 8.73 2.33 -12.67
N TRP A 162 8.59 2.04 -13.96
CA TRP A 162 7.72 0.97 -14.43
C TRP A 162 8.25 -0.43 -14.10
N PRO A 163 9.55 -0.76 -14.30
CA PRO A 163 10.09 -2.03 -13.85
C PRO A 163 9.98 -2.22 -12.34
N ALA A 164 10.17 -1.15 -11.55
CA ALA A 164 10.03 -1.20 -10.10
C ALA A 164 8.58 -1.47 -9.67
N GLN A 165 7.60 -0.79 -10.28
CA GLN A 165 6.17 -1.02 -10.03
C GLN A 165 5.76 -2.46 -10.38
N ALA A 166 6.21 -2.97 -11.54
CA ALA A 166 5.91 -4.34 -11.95
C ALA A 166 6.49 -5.38 -10.98
N ALA A 167 7.75 -5.22 -10.58
CA ALA A 167 8.40 -6.12 -9.63
C ALA A 167 7.74 -6.09 -8.25
N VAL A 168 7.37 -4.90 -7.75
CA VAL A 168 6.68 -4.76 -6.46
C VAL A 168 5.26 -5.34 -6.51
N ALA A 169 4.51 -5.08 -7.59
CA ALA A 169 3.17 -5.65 -7.76
C ALA A 169 3.20 -7.18 -7.84
N LEU A 170 4.17 -7.75 -8.56
CA LEU A 170 4.39 -9.19 -8.61
C LEU A 170 4.73 -9.76 -7.22
N ALA A 171 5.70 -9.18 -6.53
CA ALA A 171 6.09 -9.64 -5.19
C ALA A 171 4.95 -9.54 -4.17
N PHE A 172 4.14 -8.48 -4.26
CA PHE A 172 2.96 -8.27 -3.42
C PHE A 172 1.86 -9.30 -3.72
N GLY A 173 1.62 -9.62 -4.99
CA GLY A 173 0.72 -10.70 -5.37
C GLY A 173 1.19 -12.07 -4.91
N LEU A 174 2.49 -12.38 -5.08
CA LEU A 174 3.09 -13.63 -4.64
C LEU A 174 3.06 -13.80 -3.12
N SER A 175 3.20 -12.72 -2.35
CA SER A 175 3.05 -12.81 -0.90
C SER A 175 1.63 -13.22 -0.52
N HIS A 176 0.60 -12.67 -1.16
CA HIS A 176 -0.79 -13.06 -0.92
C HIS A 176 -1.06 -14.51 -1.34
N LEU A 177 -0.48 -14.96 -2.45
CA LEU A 177 -0.53 -16.37 -2.87
C LEU A 177 0.07 -17.29 -1.81
N ALA A 178 1.20 -16.91 -1.20
CA ALA A 178 1.83 -17.67 -0.11
C ALA A 178 1.00 -17.73 1.18
N PHE A 179 0.00 -16.85 1.32
CA PHE A 179 -1.02 -16.87 2.37
C PHE A 179 -2.35 -17.48 1.91
N GLY A 180 -2.37 -18.16 0.76
CA GLY A 180 -3.50 -18.98 0.30
C GLY A 180 -4.61 -18.20 -0.42
N TRP A 181 -4.36 -16.97 -0.83
CA TRP A 181 -5.37 -16.18 -1.55
C TRP A 181 -5.58 -16.73 -2.97
N PRO A 182 -6.83 -16.76 -3.47
CA PRO A 182 -7.11 -17.24 -4.82
C PRO A 182 -6.52 -16.29 -5.87
N LEU A 183 -6.01 -16.86 -6.96
CA LEU A 183 -5.35 -16.09 -8.02
C LEU A 183 -6.27 -15.02 -8.61
N THR A 184 -7.58 -15.28 -8.70
CA THR A 184 -8.57 -14.31 -9.15
C THR A 184 -8.57 -13.06 -8.27
N ALA A 185 -8.63 -13.19 -6.94
CA ALA A 185 -8.57 -12.05 -6.02
C ALA A 185 -7.23 -11.32 -6.08
N ILE A 186 -6.14 -12.05 -6.34
CA ILE A 186 -4.81 -11.45 -6.52
C ILE A 186 -4.79 -10.58 -7.78
N LEU A 187 -5.26 -11.10 -8.91
CA LEU A 187 -5.21 -10.41 -10.20
C LEU A 187 -6.22 -9.25 -10.29
N THR A 188 -7.42 -9.38 -9.70
CA THR A 188 -8.48 -8.36 -9.80
C THR A 188 -8.52 -7.41 -8.61
N GLY A 189 -7.81 -7.70 -7.52
CA GLY A 189 -7.77 -6.89 -6.30
C GLY A 189 -6.35 -6.46 -5.93
N VAL A 190 -5.55 -7.42 -5.50
CA VAL A 190 -4.21 -7.19 -4.89
C VAL A 190 -3.26 -6.46 -5.85
N VAL A 191 -3.16 -6.90 -7.11
CA VAL A 191 -2.24 -6.31 -8.10
C VAL A 191 -2.65 -4.88 -8.51
N PRO A 192 -3.92 -4.60 -8.86
CA PRO A 192 -4.36 -3.22 -9.11
C PRO A 192 -4.15 -2.30 -7.90
N GLY A 193 -4.48 -2.76 -6.69
CA GLY A 193 -4.19 -2.03 -5.44
C GLY A 193 -2.70 -1.76 -5.30
N ALA A 194 -1.87 -2.75 -5.65
CA ALA A 194 -0.42 -2.61 -5.56
C ALA A 194 0.14 -1.48 -6.43
N LEU A 195 -0.40 -1.36 -7.64
CA LEU A 195 -0.04 -0.31 -8.60
C LEU A 195 -0.47 1.06 -8.09
N LEU A 196 -1.71 1.18 -7.58
CA LEU A 196 -2.24 2.43 -7.01
C LEU A 196 -1.39 2.91 -5.83
N PHE A 197 -1.17 2.06 -4.82
CA PHE A 197 -0.42 2.44 -3.62
C PHE A 197 1.04 2.75 -3.95
N GLY A 198 1.64 1.99 -4.86
CA GLY A 198 2.97 2.26 -5.38
C GLY A 198 3.07 3.63 -6.06
N MET A 199 2.14 3.96 -6.95
CA MET A 199 2.13 5.25 -7.64
C MET A 199 1.84 6.42 -6.67
N ALA A 200 0.96 6.21 -5.69
CA ALA A 200 0.71 7.17 -4.63
C ALA A 200 1.96 7.42 -3.77
N ALA A 201 2.75 6.39 -3.45
CA ALA A 201 4.03 6.52 -2.75
C ALA A 201 5.06 7.29 -3.58
N VAL A 202 5.13 7.03 -4.89
CA VAL A 202 6.03 7.76 -5.80
C VAL A 202 5.63 9.24 -5.89
N ALA A 203 4.37 9.53 -6.20
CA ALA A 203 3.85 10.89 -6.38
C ALA A 203 3.96 11.74 -5.10
N SER A 204 3.63 11.17 -3.94
CA SER A 204 3.68 11.87 -2.65
C SER A 204 5.08 11.93 -2.02
N ARG A 205 6.07 11.25 -2.60
CA ARG A 205 7.45 11.14 -2.10
C ARG A 205 7.54 10.66 -0.64
N GLY A 206 6.58 9.87 -0.17
CA GLY A 206 6.55 9.33 1.19
C GLY A 206 5.53 8.23 1.39
N LEU A 207 5.48 7.65 2.59
CA LEU A 207 4.56 6.55 2.91
C LEU A 207 3.25 7.00 3.58
N ALA A 208 3.21 8.22 4.14
CA ALA A 208 2.04 8.68 4.89
C ALA A 208 0.74 8.65 4.06
N LEU A 209 0.79 9.18 2.83
CA LEU A 209 -0.37 9.21 1.94
C LEU A 209 -0.84 7.80 1.52
N PRO A 210 0.02 6.90 0.99
CA PRO A 210 -0.43 5.56 0.63
C PRO A 210 -0.89 4.74 1.84
N ILE A 211 -0.29 4.91 3.03
CA ILE A 211 -0.78 4.27 4.27
C ILE A 211 -2.21 4.71 4.59
N GLY A 212 -2.48 6.02 4.58
CA GLY A 212 -3.82 6.54 4.84
C GLY A 212 -4.84 6.05 3.81
N LEU A 213 -4.47 6.09 2.53
CA LEU A 213 -5.32 5.63 1.42
C LEU A 213 -5.66 4.15 1.57
N HIS A 214 -4.66 3.31 1.80
CA HIS A 214 -4.81 1.87 1.95
C HIS A 214 -5.66 1.53 3.19
N ALA A 215 -5.35 2.12 4.35
CA ALA A 215 -6.11 1.90 5.58
C ALA A 215 -7.58 2.29 5.42
N ALA A 216 -7.87 3.45 4.82
CA ALA A 216 -9.23 3.92 4.62
C ALA A 216 -10.01 3.09 3.60
N TRP A 217 -9.37 2.62 2.53
CA TRP A 217 -10.00 1.68 1.59
C TRP A 217 -10.46 0.41 2.31
N ASN A 218 -9.57 -0.22 3.09
CA ASN A 218 -9.89 -1.44 3.81
C ASN A 218 -10.93 -1.21 4.92
N LEU A 219 -10.87 -0.08 5.61
CA LEU A 219 -11.86 0.29 6.61
C LEU A 219 -13.25 0.51 5.99
N ALA A 220 -13.33 1.12 4.80
CA ALA A 220 -14.59 1.32 4.10
C ALA A 220 -15.17 -0.02 3.58
N ASP A 221 -14.32 -0.91 3.06
CA ASP A 221 -14.69 -2.28 2.68
C ASP A 221 -15.21 -3.10 3.86
N TRP A 222 -14.53 -2.98 5.01
CA TRP A 222 -15.02 -3.54 6.28
C TRP A 222 -16.35 -2.93 6.71
N ALA A 223 -16.48 -1.60 6.65
CA ALA A 223 -17.64 -0.90 7.16
C ALA A 223 -18.93 -1.35 6.48
N VAL A 224 -18.88 -1.72 5.19
CA VAL A 224 -20.05 -2.24 4.45
C VAL A 224 -20.16 -3.78 4.49
N GLY A 225 -19.44 -4.44 5.39
CA GLY A 225 -19.61 -5.85 5.69
C GLY A 225 -19.01 -6.81 4.67
N ARG A 226 -17.97 -6.38 3.94
CA ARG A 226 -17.28 -7.20 2.91
C ARG A 226 -15.98 -7.84 3.41
N LYS A 227 -15.70 -7.76 4.70
CA LYS A 227 -14.55 -8.40 5.36
C LYS A 227 -15.04 -9.50 6.31
N ASP A 228 -14.10 -10.29 6.85
CA ASP A 228 -14.39 -11.49 7.66
C ASP A 228 -15.03 -11.22 9.03
N THR A 229 -15.22 -9.94 9.40
CA THR A 229 -15.85 -9.54 10.67
C THR A 229 -17.02 -8.61 10.38
N ALA A 230 -17.98 -8.56 11.30
CA ALA A 230 -19.16 -7.71 11.16
C ALA A 230 -18.76 -6.24 10.99
N GLY A 231 -19.16 -5.64 9.86
CA GLY A 231 -19.06 -4.22 9.58
C GLY A 231 -20.19 -3.42 10.24
N LEU A 232 -20.24 -2.12 9.98
CA LEU A 232 -21.32 -1.22 10.40
C LEU A 232 -22.62 -1.46 9.61
N TRP A 233 -22.46 -1.82 8.34
CA TRP A 233 -23.54 -2.13 7.42
C TRP A 233 -23.34 -3.50 6.79
N THR A 234 -24.43 -4.10 6.33
CA THR A 234 -24.44 -5.21 5.40
C THR A 234 -24.80 -4.68 4.02
N LEU A 235 -23.95 -4.95 3.03
CA LEU A 235 -24.22 -4.63 1.64
C LEU A 235 -25.20 -5.65 1.06
N VAL A 236 -26.41 -5.19 0.75
CA VAL A 236 -27.52 -6.00 0.24
C VAL A 236 -27.77 -5.67 -1.22
N VAL A 237 -27.84 -6.72 -2.04
CA VAL A 237 -28.11 -6.66 -3.49
C VAL A 237 -29.21 -7.67 -3.78
N ASP A 238 -30.20 -7.25 -4.56
CA ASP A 238 -31.31 -8.11 -4.96
C ASP A 238 -30.79 -9.37 -5.67
N GLU A 239 -31.39 -10.53 -5.37
CA GLU A 239 -30.93 -11.85 -5.85
C GLU A 239 -30.72 -11.88 -7.36
N GLY A 240 -31.69 -11.35 -8.13
CA GLY A 240 -31.63 -11.31 -9.59
C GLY A 240 -30.52 -10.42 -10.17
N LEU A 241 -29.90 -9.57 -9.35
CA LEU A 241 -28.81 -8.67 -9.76
C LEU A 241 -27.43 -9.16 -9.31
N ARG A 242 -27.31 -10.20 -8.49
CA ARG A 242 -26.03 -10.61 -7.87
C ARG A 242 -24.94 -10.95 -8.88
N GLY A 243 -25.25 -11.76 -9.90
CA GLY A 243 -24.26 -12.13 -10.92
C GLY A 243 -23.75 -10.92 -11.70
N ARG A 244 -24.66 -10.01 -12.10
CA ARG A 244 -24.31 -8.74 -12.74
C ARG A 244 -23.48 -7.85 -11.82
N MET A 245 -23.87 -7.73 -10.56
CA MET A 245 -23.18 -6.93 -9.55
C MET A 245 -21.76 -7.43 -9.29
N GLN A 246 -21.52 -8.74 -9.32
CA GLN A 246 -20.19 -9.30 -9.16
C GLN A 246 -19.26 -8.88 -10.33
N ALA A 247 -19.72 -9.07 -11.57
CA ALA A 247 -18.95 -8.71 -12.76
C ALA A 247 -18.70 -7.19 -12.84
N VAL A 248 -19.75 -6.40 -12.63
CA VAL A 248 -19.70 -4.93 -12.63
C VAL A 248 -18.87 -4.41 -11.45
N GLY A 249 -18.91 -5.07 -10.29
CA GLY A 249 -18.11 -4.72 -9.12
C GLY A 249 -16.61 -4.86 -9.39
N ALA A 250 -16.20 -5.98 -10.00
CA ALA A 250 -14.81 -6.19 -10.41
C ALA A 250 -14.37 -5.15 -11.45
N PHE A 251 -15.21 -4.89 -12.47
CA PHE A 251 -14.94 -3.85 -13.46
C PHE A 251 -14.81 -2.45 -12.82
N SER A 252 -15.75 -2.08 -11.95
CA SER A 252 -15.77 -0.77 -11.29
C SER A 252 -14.53 -0.57 -10.42
N TYR A 253 -14.12 -1.62 -9.69
CA TYR A 253 -12.88 -1.63 -8.93
C TYR A 253 -11.68 -1.34 -9.82
N LEU A 254 -11.51 -2.11 -10.91
CA LEU A 254 -10.39 -1.95 -11.83
C LEU A 254 -10.38 -0.56 -12.49
N ALA A 255 -11.55 -0.05 -12.89
CA ALA A 255 -11.69 1.27 -13.50
C ALA A 255 -11.30 2.37 -12.51
N VAL A 256 -11.84 2.36 -11.29
CA VAL A 256 -11.56 3.38 -10.27
C VAL A 256 -10.09 3.36 -9.86
N LEU A 257 -9.53 2.18 -9.58
CA LEU A 257 -8.11 2.07 -9.21
C LEU A 257 -7.18 2.44 -10.37
N GLY A 258 -7.52 2.05 -11.60
CA GLY A 258 -6.77 2.40 -12.80
C GLY A 258 -6.73 3.92 -13.03
N LEU A 259 -7.89 4.57 -12.96
CA LEU A 259 -8.00 6.03 -13.08
C LEU A 259 -7.27 6.77 -11.96
N ALA A 260 -7.40 6.29 -10.72
CA ALA A 260 -6.68 6.87 -9.58
C ALA A 260 -5.16 6.72 -9.76
N THR A 261 -4.69 5.55 -10.21
CA THR A 261 -3.28 5.29 -10.52
C THR A 261 -2.78 6.24 -11.60
N ALA A 262 -3.55 6.43 -12.68
CA ALA A 262 -3.23 7.39 -13.73
C ALA A 262 -3.22 8.84 -13.20
N GLY A 263 -4.13 9.20 -12.29
CA GLY A 263 -4.15 10.49 -11.61
C GLY A 263 -2.90 10.75 -10.77
N PHE A 264 -2.46 9.78 -9.95
CA PHE A 264 -1.21 9.88 -9.21
C PHE A 264 0.00 9.94 -10.14
N TRP A 265 -0.01 9.20 -11.25
CA TRP A 265 1.04 9.28 -12.25
C TRP A 265 1.11 10.66 -12.92
N ALA A 266 -0.03 11.26 -13.28
CA ALA A 266 -0.11 12.61 -13.80
C ALA A 266 0.40 13.65 -12.78
N TRP A 267 0.05 13.48 -11.50
CA TRP A 267 0.59 14.33 -10.42
C TRP A 267 2.11 14.18 -10.33
N HIS A 268 2.64 12.96 -10.34
CA HIS A 268 4.07 12.71 -10.32
C HIS A 268 4.78 13.41 -11.48
N ARG A 269 4.25 13.33 -12.70
CA ARG A 269 4.81 13.99 -13.89
C ARG A 269 4.81 15.52 -13.79
N ARG A 270 3.79 16.12 -13.18
CA ARG A 270 3.71 17.58 -12.99
C ARG A 270 4.67 18.12 -11.92
N GLY A 271 5.08 17.26 -10.97
CA GLY A 271 6.03 17.61 -9.89
C GLY A 271 7.52 17.40 -10.22
N GLY A 272 7.84 17.00 -11.45
CA GLY A 272 9.21 16.74 -11.92
C GLY A 272 9.97 18.02 -12.27
N GLY A 273 10.38 18.79 -11.25
CA GLY A 273 11.49 19.74 -11.36
C GLY A 273 12.84 19.03 -11.15
N PRO A 274 14.00 19.72 -11.32
CA PRO A 274 15.34 19.14 -11.54
C PRO A 274 15.90 18.12 -10.51
N GLY A 275 15.16 17.77 -9.45
CA GLY A 275 15.52 16.70 -8.51
C GLY A 275 15.40 15.28 -9.06
N ASP A 276 14.63 15.05 -10.14
CA ASP A 276 14.59 13.75 -10.82
C ASP A 276 15.85 13.52 -11.70
N ALA A 277 16.58 14.59 -12.05
CA ALA A 277 17.85 14.50 -12.78
C ALA A 277 19.01 13.95 -11.92
N ALA A 278 18.87 13.91 -10.59
CA ALA A 278 19.86 13.32 -9.69
C ALA A 278 19.75 11.78 -9.57
N VAL A 279 18.72 11.17 -10.17
CA VAL A 279 18.48 9.71 -10.13
C VAL A 279 18.61 9.06 -11.51
N ALA A 280 18.69 9.86 -12.59
CA ALA A 280 19.02 9.34 -13.90
C ALA A 280 20.49 8.86 -13.90
N PRO A 281 20.77 7.57 -14.21
CA PRO A 281 22.15 7.19 -14.51
C PRO A 281 22.61 8.00 -15.71
N ALA A 282 23.82 8.58 -15.62
CA ALA A 282 24.45 9.18 -16.78
C ALA A 282 24.37 8.19 -17.96
N PRO A 283 24.05 8.65 -19.18
CA PRO A 283 24.11 7.79 -20.35
C PRO A 283 25.53 7.24 -20.44
N GLY A 284 25.64 5.91 -20.34
CA GLY A 284 26.87 5.19 -20.64
C GLY A 284 27.05 5.03 -22.13
#